data_AF-A0A6B3G6A7-F1
#
_entry.id   AF-A0A6B3G6A7-F1
#
_cell.length_a   1.000
_cell.length_b   1.000
_cell.length_c   1.000
_cell.angle_alpha   90.00
_cell.angle_beta   90.00
_cell.angle_gamma   90.00
#
_symmetry.space_group_name_H-M   'P 1'
#
loop_
_entity.id
_entity.type
_entity.pdbx_description
1 polymer ?
#
loop_
_entity_poly.entity_id
_entity_poly.type
_entity_poly.pdbx_seq_one_letter_code
_entity_poly.pdbx_strand_id
1 'polypeptide(L)' 'MVLVKDIEVFSTCEHHLVPFRGVAHVGYIPASTGKITGLSKLARLVDVYARRPQVQERLTTQIAESLMSILEPRGVIV' A
#
# COMPACT_ATOMS: atom_id res chain seq x y z
N MET A 1 9.40 -13.89 -3.08
CA MET A 1 8.60 -12.82 -2.43
C MET A 1 9.16 -11.49 -2.87
N VAL A 2 8.31 -10.50 -3.17
CA VAL A 2 8.71 -9.11 -3.45
C VAL A 2 8.37 -8.29 -2.21
N LEU A 3 9.30 -7.47 -1.74
CA LEU A 3 9.13 -6.63 -0.55
C LEU A 3 9.73 -5.24 -0.82
N VAL A 4 8.94 -4.21 -0.59
CA VAL A 4 9.38 -2.81 -0.56
C VAL A 4 9.10 -2.28 0.84
N LYS A 5 10.14 -1.87 1.53
CA LYS A 5 10.08 -1.35 2.89
C LYS A 5 10.43 0.14 2.90
N ASP A 6 10.17 0.78 4.04
CA ASP A 6 10.59 2.15 4.30
C ASP A 6 9.95 3.16 3.33
N ILE A 7 8.71 2.88 2.91
CA ILE A 7 7.92 3.82 2.10
C ILE A 7 7.37 4.87 3.05
N GLU A 8 7.80 6.13 2.90
CA GLU A 8 7.26 7.23 3.69
C GLU A 8 5.76 7.42 3.44
N VAL A 9 5.00 7.59 4.51
CA VAL A 9 3.55 7.86 4.46
C VAL A 9 3.29 9.24 5.05
N PHE A 10 2.63 10.09 4.26
CA PHE A 10 2.09 11.36 4.70
C PHE A 10 0.60 11.40 4.37
N SER A 11 -0.23 11.58 5.39
CA SER A 11 -1.69 11.57 5.24
C SER A 11 -2.33 12.53 6.24
N THR A 12 -3.65 12.68 6.16
CA THR A 12 -4.45 13.52 7.05
C THR A 12 -5.46 12.65 7.78
N CYS A 13 -5.55 12.75 9.11
CA CYS A 13 -6.53 12.04 9.90
C CYS A 13 -7.94 12.59 9.61
N GLU A 14 -8.89 11.74 9.24
CA GLU A 14 -10.23 12.21 8.89
C GLU A 14 -11.04 12.77 10.06
N HIS A 15 -10.73 12.36 11.29
CA HIS A 15 -11.45 12.81 12.49
C HIS A 15 -11.16 14.27 12.85
N HIS A 16 -9.93 14.74 12.62
CA HIS A 16 -9.46 16.03 13.09
C HIS A 16 -8.85 16.91 12.00
N LEU A 17 -8.71 16.37 10.79
CA LEU A 17 -8.01 17.02 9.66
C LEU A 17 -6.57 17.45 9.99
N VAL A 18 -5.93 16.74 10.91
CA VAL A 18 -4.52 16.94 11.28
C VAL A 18 -3.63 15.94 10.55
N PRO A 19 -2.39 16.31 10.20
CA PRO A 19 -1.46 15.38 9.57
C PRO A 19 -1.11 14.18 10.47
N PHE A 20 -0.98 12.99 9.87
CA PHE A 20 -0.23 11.89 10.47
C PHE A 20 0.86 11.41 9.50
N ARG A 21 1.94 10.89 10.07
CA ARG A 21 3.13 10.45 9.34
C ARG A 21 3.52 9.06 9.81
N GLY A 22 4.09 8.28 8.91
CA GLY A 22 4.54 6.93 9.24
C GLY A 22 5.32 6.30 8.11
N VAL A 23 5.43 4.98 8.17
CA VAL A 23 6.14 4.15 7.20
C VAL A 23 5.26 2.97 6.83
N ALA A 24 5.23 2.62 5.55
CA ALA A 24 4.56 1.42 5.04
C ALA A 24 5.59 0.39 4.54
N HIS A 25 5.26 -0.89 4.72
CA HIS A 25 6.05 -2.02 4.23
C HIS A 25 5.17 -2.93 3.38
N VAL A 26 5.32 -2.86 2.07
CA VAL A 26 4.44 -3.58 1.14
C VAL A 26 5.16 -4.80 0.58
N GLY A 27 4.59 -5.97 0.81
CA GLY A 27 5.09 -7.24 0.29
C GLY A 27 4.03 -8.06 -0.43
N TYR A 28 4.42 -8.84 -1.43
CA TYR A 28 3.53 -9.81 -2.06
C TYR A 28 4.30 -11.02 -2.61
N ILE A 29 3.57 -12.13 -2.82
CA ILE A 29 4.09 -13.36 -3.42
C ILE A 29 3.52 -13.49 -4.83
N PRO A 30 4.33 -13.37 -5.90
CA PRO A 30 3.85 -13.49 -7.27
C PRO A 30 3.10 -14.81 -7.52
N ALA A 31 2.08 -14.76 -8.37
CA ALA A 31 1.36 -15.91 -8.88
C ALA A 31 2.27 -16.83 -9.72
N SER A 32 1.80 -18.04 -10.00
CA SER A 32 2.49 -18.99 -10.89
C SER A 32 2.66 -18.44 -12.31
N THR A 33 1.81 -17.51 -12.73
CA THR A 33 1.92 -16.78 -14.00
C THR A 33 3.13 -15.85 -14.08
N GLY A 34 3.77 -15.54 -12.94
CA GLY A 34 4.96 -14.70 -12.88
C GLY A 34 4.71 -13.19 -13.02
N LYS A 35 3.44 -12.73 -12.97
CA LYS A 35 3.10 -11.30 -13.06
C LYS A 35 3.75 -10.52 -11.90
N ILE A 36 4.54 -9.50 -12.24
CA ILE A 36 5.16 -8.58 -11.29
C ILE A 36 4.87 -7.13 -11.67
N THR A 37 5.02 -6.22 -10.72
CA THR A 37 4.94 -4.78 -10.95
C THR A 37 6.28 -4.11 -10.64
N GLY A 38 6.51 -2.93 -11.21
CA GLY A 38 7.70 -2.15 -10.88
C GLY A 38 7.66 -1.64 -9.44
N LEU A 39 8.80 -1.63 -8.75
CA LEU A 39 8.89 -1.23 -7.35
C LEU A 39 8.34 0.19 -7.09
N SER A 40 8.55 1.12 -8.03
CA SER A 40 8.03 2.49 -7.95
C SER A 40 6.50 2.56 -8.01
N LYS A 41 5.82 1.56 -8.56
CA LYS A 41 4.34 1.50 -8.58
C LYS A 41 3.77 1.16 -7.20
N LEU A 42 4.49 0.37 -6.38
CA LEU A 42 4.08 0.08 -5.01
C LEU A 42 4.11 1.35 -4.15
N ALA A 43 5.20 2.11 -4.21
CA ALA A 43 5.29 3.39 -3.51
C ALA A 43 4.18 4.38 -3.96
N ARG A 44 3.93 4.46 -5.27
CA ARG A 44 2.85 5.31 -5.81
C ARG A 44 1.46 4.85 -5.37
N LEU A 45 1.23 3.55 -5.20
CA LEU A 45 -0.04 3.02 -4.71
C LEU A 45 -0.30 3.48 -3.27
N VAL A 46 0.72 3.40 -2.42
CA VAL A 46 0.66 3.92 -1.04
C VAL A 46 0.33 5.41 -1.05
N ASP A 47 1.04 6.21 -1.85
CA ASP A 47 0.80 7.66 -1.98
C ASP A 47 -0.63 8.00 -2.42
N VAL A 48 -1.17 7.29 -3.40
CA VAL A 48 -2.53 7.53 -3.91
C VAL A 48 -3.57 7.36 -2.81
N TYR A 49 -3.42 6.35 -1.97
CA TYR A 49 -4.34 6.14 -0.86
C TYR A 49 -4.08 7.04 0.34
N ALA A 50 -2.83 7.48 0.56
CA ALA A 50 -2.46 8.36 1.65
C ALA A 50 -2.85 9.84 1.43
N ARG A 51 -2.99 10.29 0.18
CA ARG A 51 -3.30 11.70 -0.16
C ARG A 51 -4.78 12.09 -0.02
N ARG A 52 -5.41 11.74 1.12
CA ARG A 52 -6.79 12.11 1.47
C ARG A 52 -7.02 11.97 2.98
N PRO A 53 -8.10 12.54 3.55
CA PRO A 53 -8.55 12.20 4.90
C PRO A 53 -8.69 10.68 5.04
N GLN A 54 -8.03 10.11 6.06
CA GLN A 54 -7.89 8.68 6.23
C GLN A 54 -7.96 8.24 7.69
N VAL A 55 -8.20 6.93 7.83
CA VAL A 55 -7.94 6.09 9.00
C VAL A 55 -6.83 5.11 8.62
N GLN A 56 -5.86 4.89 9.51
CA GLN A 56 -4.68 4.07 9.21
C GLN A 56 -5.07 2.65 8.79
N GLU A 57 -6.01 2.05 9.50
CA GLU A 57 -6.56 0.73 9.26
C GLU A 57 -7.16 0.62 7.86
N ARG A 58 -7.89 1.66 7.43
CA ARG A 58 -8.49 1.71 6.09
C ARG A 58 -7.43 1.87 5.02
N LEU A 59 -6.43 2.72 5.24
CA LEU A 59 -5.31 2.92 4.33
C LEU A 59 -4.59 1.58 4.06
N THR A 60 -4.23 0.84 5.11
CA THR A 60 -3.56 -0.47 5.01
C THR A 60 -4.39 -1.46 4.20
N THR A 61 -5.68 -1.62 4.52
CA THR A 61 -6.58 -2.55 3.82
C THR A 61 -6.74 -2.18 2.35
N GLN A 62 -6.90 -0.89 2.03
CA GLN A 62 -7.05 -0.43 0.64
C GLN A 62 -5.82 -0.75 -0.23
N ILE A 63 -4.61 -0.60 0.31
CA ILE A 63 -3.37 -0.96 -0.39
C ILE A 63 -3.34 -2.47 -0.66
N ALA A 64 -3.65 -3.29 0.36
CA ALA A 64 -3.62 -4.74 0.25
C ALA A 64 -4.65 -5.27 -0.75
N GLU A 65 -5.90 -4.82 -0.65
CA GLU A 65 -6.99 -5.22 -1.55
C GLU A 65 -6.73 -4.80 -3.00
N SER A 66 -6.17 -3.61 -3.21
CA SER A 66 -5.82 -3.13 -4.54
C SER A 66 -4.75 -4.01 -5.20
N LEU A 67 -3.72 -4.41 -4.45
CA LEU A 67 -2.71 -5.36 -4.95
C LEU A 67 -3.29 -6.73 -5.22
N MET A 68 -4.15 -7.23 -4.35
CA MET A 68 -4.85 -8.50 -4.56
C MET A 68 -5.68 -8.48 -5.84
N SER A 69 -6.44 -7.41 -6.08
CA SER A 69 -7.30 -7.26 -7.25
C SER A 69 -6.52 -7.05 -8.56
N ILE A 70 -5.44 -6.26 -8.57
CA ILE A 70 -4.74 -5.88 -9.80
C ILE A 70 -3.71 -6.93 -10.22
N LEU A 71 -2.96 -7.48 -9.26
CA LEU A 71 -1.86 -8.41 -9.55
C LEU A 71 -2.25 -9.88 -9.40
N GLU A 72 -3.38 -10.18 -8.74
CA GLU A 72 -3.82 -11.53 -8.41
C GLU A 72 -2.68 -12.39 -7.83
N PRO A 73 -1.89 -11.87 -6.86
CA PRO A 73 -0.79 -12.59 -6.27
C PRO A 73 -1.31 -13.72 -5.36
N ARG A 74 -0.42 -14.62 -4.94
CA ARG A 74 -0.75 -15.67 -3.97
C ARG A 74 -1.03 -15.12 -2.56
N GLY A 75 -0.56 -13.91 -2.28
CA GLY A 75 -0.76 -13.22 -1.01
C GLY A 75 -0.07 -11.87 -1.00
N VAL A 76 -0.57 -10.97 -0.15
CA VAL A 76 -0.09 -9.60 0.06
C VAL A 76 0.01 -9.35 1.56
N ILE A 77 0.99 -8.55 1.98
CA ILE A 77 1.14 -8.00 3.32
C ILE A 77 1.47 -6.51 3.18
N VAL A 78 0.91 -5.68 4.07
CA VAL A 78 1.10 -4.23 4.14
C VAL A 78 1.32 -3.83 5.59
#